data_AF-A0A8X6MEN1-F1
#
_entry.id   AF-A0A8X6MEN1-F1
#
_cell.length_a   1.000
_cell.length_b   1.000
_cell.length_c   1.000
_cell.angle_alpha   90.00
_cell.angle_beta   90.00
_cell.angle_gamma   90.00
#
_symmetry.space_group_name_H-M   'P 1'
#
loop_
_entity.id
_entity.type
_entity.pdbx_description
1 polymer ?
#
loop_
_entity_poly.entity_id
_entity_poly.type
_entity_poly.pdbx_seq_one_letter_code
_entity_poly.pdbx_strand_id
1 'polypeptide(L)'
;MNRVKTADLLIHSKWLDEQTRFVLACQYWSSWNVVTFFNKLHISARKQILYKYATAKSKFYDHESNVARWTRNYIAGHVSGSPSWGLPYGYYHWNYVSLQSCLLDDLTEEKREALLYRYFEHAYWTPICRFCLSKMNVDHQEDLLKRFPLKVLRTYLYWPRQRFFLNAVNKVWNCLPGRDFYF
;
A
#
# COMPACT_ATOMS: atom_id res chain seq x y z
N MET A 1 9.17 15.52 -7.03
CA MET A 1 9.81 14.31 -7.58
C MET A 1 8.84 13.13 -7.51
N ASN A 2 8.54 12.47 -8.63
CA ASN A 2 7.64 11.31 -8.65
C ASN A 2 8.45 10.04 -8.37
N ARG A 3 8.35 9.53 -7.13
CA ARG A 3 9.11 8.36 -6.67
C ARG A 3 8.82 7.10 -7.48
N VAL A 4 7.56 6.90 -7.89
CA VAL A 4 7.14 5.74 -8.68
C VAL A 4 7.78 5.77 -10.06
N LYS A 5 7.70 6.91 -10.76
CA LYS A 5 8.36 7.07 -12.07
C LYS A 5 9.88 6.91 -11.98
N THR A 6 10.49 7.41 -10.90
CA THR A 6 11.93 7.29 -10.69
C THR A 6 12.32 5.83 -10.46
N ALA A 7 11.57 5.12 -9.62
CA ALA A 7 11.78 3.70 -9.38
C ALA A 7 11.59 2.87 -10.65
N ASP A 8 10.57 3.18 -11.44
CA ASP A 8 10.31 2.52 -12.72
C ASP A 8 11.48 2.68 -13.69
N LEU A 9 12.03 3.90 -13.83
CA LEU A 9 13.22 4.15 -14.64
C LEU A 9 14.44 3.36 -14.14
N LEU A 10 14.63 3.27 -12.81
CA LEU A 10 15.74 2.51 -12.22
C LEU A 10 15.57 1.00 -12.43
N ILE A 11 14.36 0.47 -12.25
CA ILE A 11 14.03 -0.95 -12.45
C ILE A 11 14.34 -1.39 -13.89
N HIS A 12 14.08 -0.52 -14.88
CA HIS A 12 14.35 -0.78 -16.29
C HIS A 12 15.76 -0.37 -16.75
N SER A 13 16.58 0.20 -15.87
CA SER A 13 17.93 0.64 -16.19
C SER A 13 18.85 -0.53 -16.48
N LYS A 14 19.54 -0.50 -17.63
CA LYS A 14 20.56 -1.50 -18.00
C LYS A 14 21.85 -1.36 -17.18
N TRP A 15 22.02 -0.25 -16.48
CA TRP A 15 23.20 0.03 -15.65
C TRP A 15 23.20 -0.72 -14.32
N LEU A 16 22.05 -1.26 -13.90
CA LEU A 16 21.92 -2.06 -12.69
C LEU A 16 21.94 -3.54 -13.03
N ASP A 17 22.57 -4.35 -12.18
CA ASP A 17 22.52 -5.80 -12.29
C ASP A 17 21.09 -6.32 -12.03
N GLU A 18 20.83 -7.58 -12.41
CA GLU A 18 19.50 -8.18 -12.31
C GLU A 18 19.02 -8.34 -10.87
N GLN A 19 19.93 -8.58 -9.93
CA GLN A 19 19.60 -8.72 -8.51
C GLN A 19 19.19 -7.37 -7.92
N THR A 20 19.91 -6.30 -8.22
CA THR A 20 19.54 -4.95 -7.82
C THR A 20 18.19 -4.55 -8.39
N ARG A 21 17.94 -4.83 -9.68
CA ARG A 21 16.63 -4.58 -10.32
C ARG A 21 15.51 -5.40 -9.68
N PHE A 22 15.76 -6.67 -9.34
CA PHE A 22 14.80 -7.50 -8.62
C PHE A 22 14.47 -6.93 -7.24
N VAL A 23 15.47 -6.49 -6.46
CA VAL A 23 15.25 -5.89 -5.14
C VAL A 23 14.43 -4.60 -5.26
N LEU A 24 14.76 -3.73 -6.21
CA LEU A 24 13.98 -2.52 -6.48
C LEU A 24 12.54 -2.86 -6.89
N ALA A 25 12.34 -3.84 -7.78
CA ALA A 25 11.01 -4.28 -8.19
C ALA A 25 10.20 -4.81 -6.99
N CYS A 26 10.83 -5.51 -6.04
CA CYS A 26 10.19 -5.96 -4.81
C CYS A 26 9.84 -4.78 -3.88
N GLN A 27 10.76 -3.84 -3.67
CA GLN A 27 10.55 -2.66 -2.81
C GLN A 27 9.44 -1.74 -3.32
N TYR A 28 9.30 -1.64 -4.64
CA TYR A 28 8.28 -0.83 -5.31
C TYR A 28 7.08 -1.64 -5.80
N TRP A 29 7.01 -2.93 -5.46
CA TRP A 29 5.85 -3.79 -5.69
C TRP A 29 5.42 -3.83 -7.16
N SER A 30 6.41 -3.87 -8.06
CA SER A 30 6.21 -3.98 -9.50
C SER A 30 6.04 -5.45 -9.85
N SER A 31 4.81 -5.92 -9.71
CA SER A 31 4.38 -7.33 -9.83
C SER A 31 4.99 -8.06 -11.05
N TRP A 32 4.83 -7.49 -12.25
CA TRP A 32 5.38 -8.03 -13.49
C TRP A 32 6.92 -8.10 -13.51
N ASN A 33 7.56 -7.04 -13.04
CA ASN A 33 9.02 -6.95 -13.00
C ASN A 33 9.61 -7.89 -11.96
N VAL A 34 8.93 -8.12 -10.83
CA VAL A 34 9.35 -9.08 -9.81
C VAL A 34 9.44 -10.48 -10.41
N VAL A 35 8.42 -10.93 -11.14
CA VAL A 35 8.43 -12.24 -11.81
C VAL A 35 9.49 -12.29 -12.89
N THR A 36 9.54 -11.26 -13.74
CA THR A 36 10.49 -11.16 -14.85
C THR A 36 11.93 -11.24 -14.36
N PHE A 37 12.32 -10.42 -13.38
CA PHE A 37 13.68 -10.42 -12.85
C PHE A 37 13.95 -11.67 -12.04
N PHE A 38 13.01 -12.17 -11.23
CA PHE A 38 13.20 -13.42 -10.49
C PHE A 38 13.52 -14.61 -11.39
N ASN A 39 12.88 -14.70 -12.55
CA ASN A 39 13.14 -15.77 -13.53
C ASN A 39 14.46 -15.61 -14.27
N LYS A 40 15.00 -14.39 -14.38
CA LYS A 40 16.33 -14.13 -14.96
C LYS A 40 17.47 -14.43 -13.99
N LEU A 41 17.23 -14.33 -12.68
CA LEU A 41 18.24 -14.65 -11.67
C LEU A 41 18.73 -16.10 -11.79
N HIS A 42 20.04 -16.27 -11.60
CA HIS A 42 20.66 -17.59 -11.52
C HIS A 42 20.02 -18.45 -10.42
N ILE A 43 19.97 -19.76 -10.63
CA ILE A 43 19.27 -20.69 -9.72
C ILE A 43 19.78 -20.64 -8.27
N SER A 44 21.08 -20.42 -8.08
CA SER A 44 21.66 -20.24 -6.73
C SER A 44 21.15 -18.98 -6.05
N ALA A 45 21.06 -17.85 -6.77
CA ALA A 45 20.52 -16.60 -6.24
C ALA A 45 19.04 -16.74 -5.89
N ARG A 46 18.25 -17.39 -6.76
CA ARG A 46 16.83 -17.69 -6.47
C ARG A 46 16.67 -18.52 -5.20
N LYS A 47 17.46 -19.58 -5.04
CA LYS A 47 17.47 -20.42 -3.82
C LYS A 47 17.83 -19.61 -2.58
N GLN A 48 18.88 -18.78 -2.65
CA GLN A 48 19.28 -17.92 -1.53
C GLN A 48 18.19 -16.93 -1.14
N ILE A 49 17.54 -16.29 -2.13
CA ILE A 49 16.43 -15.35 -1.91
C ILE A 49 15.25 -16.06 -1.25
N LEU A 50 14.83 -17.21 -1.80
CA LEU A 50 13.74 -18.02 -1.22
C LEU A 50 14.08 -18.47 0.21
N TYR A 51 15.31 -18.91 0.45
CA TYR A 51 15.78 -19.32 1.78
C TYR A 51 15.81 -18.15 2.77
N LYS A 52 16.39 -17.01 2.37
CA LYS A 52 16.44 -15.77 3.18
C LYS A 52 15.02 -15.35 3.58
N TYR A 53 14.08 -15.42 2.66
CA TYR A 53 12.69 -15.02 2.91
C TYR A 53 11.84 -16.08 3.60
N ALA A 54 12.20 -17.36 3.49
CA ALA A 54 11.57 -18.43 4.27
C ALA A 54 11.99 -18.42 5.74
N THR A 55 13.23 -18.00 6.02
CA THR A 55 13.83 -18.04 7.36
C THR A 55 13.84 -16.70 8.09
N ALA A 56 13.48 -15.59 7.42
CA ALA A 56 13.31 -14.29 8.05
C ALA A 56 12.31 -14.41 9.21
N LYS A 57 12.82 -14.42 10.45
CA LYS A 57 11.98 -14.38 11.65
C LYS A 57 11.14 -13.11 11.57
N SER A 58 9.84 -13.28 11.46
CA SER A 58 8.82 -12.24 11.34
C SER A 58 8.86 -11.28 12.53
N LYS A 59 9.76 -10.29 12.49
CA LYS A 59 9.51 -9.04 13.18
C LYS A 59 8.48 -8.32 12.33
N PHE A 60 7.22 -8.33 12.78
CA PHE A 60 6.06 -7.76 12.06
C PHE A 60 6.26 -6.32 11.58
N TYR A 61 7.25 -5.60 12.13
CA TYR A 61 7.53 -4.19 11.88
C TYR A 61 8.72 -3.94 10.95
N ASP A 62 9.42 -4.98 10.49
CA ASP A 62 10.56 -4.78 9.58
C ASP A 62 10.09 -4.71 8.12
N HIS A 63 10.49 -3.64 7.42
CA HIS A 63 10.14 -3.39 6.02
C HIS A 63 10.70 -4.49 5.10
N GLU A 64 11.93 -4.93 5.34
CA GLU A 64 12.56 -5.98 4.54
C GLU A 64 11.82 -7.31 4.68
N SER A 65 11.46 -7.68 5.91
CA SER A 65 10.65 -8.86 6.22
C SER A 65 9.26 -8.84 5.57
N ASN A 66 8.70 -7.66 5.34
CA ASN A 66 7.39 -7.50 4.68
C ASN A 66 7.47 -7.62 3.15
N VAL A 67 8.48 -6.99 2.53
CA VAL A 67 8.76 -7.15 1.10
C VAL A 67 9.07 -8.61 0.78
N ALA A 68 9.91 -9.25 1.58
CA ALA A 68 10.23 -10.68 1.53
C ALA A 68 8.99 -11.58 1.46
N ARG A 69 8.05 -11.35 2.39
CA ARG A 69 6.86 -12.17 2.59
C ARG A 69 5.82 -11.94 1.49
N TRP A 70 5.68 -10.71 1.00
CA TRP A 70 4.89 -10.41 -0.20
C TRP A 70 5.49 -11.10 -1.43
N THR A 71 6.78 -10.89 -1.71
CA THR A 71 7.48 -11.47 -2.85
C THR A 71 7.35 -12.99 -2.84
N ARG A 72 7.53 -13.64 -1.68
CA ARG A 72 7.33 -15.08 -1.53
C ARG A 72 5.89 -15.51 -1.87
N ASN A 73 4.88 -14.87 -1.28
CA ASN A 73 3.49 -15.26 -1.50
C ASN A 73 3.02 -14.96 -2.93
N TYR A 74 3.45 -13.83 -3.49
CA TYR A 74 3.13 -13.42 -4.86
C TYR A 74 3.77 -14.37 -5.88
N ILE A 75 5.06 -14.70 -5.73
CA ILE A 75 5.74 -15.70 -6.56
C ILE A 75 5.11 -17.07 -6.37
N ALA A 76 4.87 -17.51 -5.13
CA ALA A 76 4.28 -18.82 -4.87
C ALA A 76 2.88 -18.95 -5.48
N GLY A 77 2.04 -17.91 -5.36
CA GLY A 77 0.71 -17.88 -5.95
C GLY A 77 0.71 -17.83 -7.49
N HIS A 78 1.68 -17.13 -8.09
CA HIS A 78 1.85 -17.15 -9.56
C HIS A 78 2.36 -18.51 -10.05
N VAL A 79 3.32 -19.12 -9.36
CA VAL A 79 3.87 -20.44 -9.71
C VAL A 79 2.81 -21.54 -9.53
N SER A 80 1.95 -21.44 -8.52
CA SER A 80 0.88 -22.43 -8.27
C SER A 80 -0.39 -22.20 -9.09
N GLY A 81 -0.48 -21.13 -9.87
CA GLY A 81 -1.69 -20.75 -10.61
C GLY A 81 -2.86 -20.29 -9.71
N SER A 82 -2.61 -20.06 -8.42
CA SER A 82 -3.60 -19.56 -7.46
C SER A 82 -3.05 -18.32 -6.75
N PRO A 83 -3.17 -17.13 -7.37
CA PRO A 83 -2.75 -15.89 -6.75
C PRO A 83 -3.63 -15.65 -5.52
N SER A 84 -3.10 -15.96 -4.33
CA SER A 84 -3.73 -15.57 -3.07
C SER A 84 -3.53 -14.06 -2.89
N TRP A 85 -4.52 -13.28 -3.36
CA TRP A 85 -4.59 -11.82 -3.17
C TRP A 85 -4.81 -11.41 -1.71
N GLY A 86 -4.90 -12.37 -0.80
CA GLY A 86 -4.89 -12.11 0.64
C GLY A 86 -3.49 -11.66 1.06
N LEU A 87 -3.09 -10.43 0.73
CA LEU A 87 -1.87 -9.88 1.31
C LEU A 87 -2.15 -9.81 2.81
N PRO A 88 -1.37 -10.49 3.67
CA PRO A 88 -1.85 -10.81 5.01
C PRO A 88 -2.15 -9.54 5.82
N TYR A 89 -2.96 -9.64 6.87
CA TYR A 89 -3.27 -8.45 7.70
C TYR A 89 -1.95 -7.81 8.18
N GLY A 90 -1.72 -6.52 7.86
CA GLY A 90 -0.58 -5.76 8.38
C GLY A 90 0.57 -5.37 7.43
N TYR A 91 0.42 -5.31 6.10
CA TYR A 91 1.52 -4.83 5.21
C TYR A 91 1.25 -3.42 4.67
N TYR A 92 -0.03 -3.08 4.62
CA TYR A 92 -0.54 -1.92 3.91
C TYR A 92 -0.33 -0.61 4.65
N HIS A 93 0.06 -0.68 5.92
CA HIS A 93 0.20 0.50 6.75
C HIS A 93 1.47 1.31 6.48
N TRP A 94 2.38 0.82 5.63
CA TRP A 94 3.68 1.48 5.39
C TRP A 94 3.91 2.00 3.97
N ASN A 95 3.23 1.46 2.95
CA ASN A 95 3.54 1.81 1.58
C ASN A 95 2.29 1.99 0.70
N TYR A 96 1.87 3.25 0.54
CA TYR A 96 0.76 3.60 -0.36
C TYR A 96 1.09 3.30 -1.83
N VAL A 97 2.37 3.21 -2.21
CA VAL A 97 2.78 2.84 -3.58
C VAL A 97 2.36 1.41 -3.87
N SER A 98 2.55 0.50 -2.91
CA SER A 98 2.10 -0.89 -2.99
C SER A 98 0.58 -0.99 -3.09
N LEU A 99 -0.11 -0.16 -2.32
CA LEU A 99 -1.57 -0.07 -2.37
C LEU A 99 -2.04 0.41 -3.75
N GLN A 100 -1.29 1.30 -4.39
CA GLN A 100 -1.59 1.78 -5.73
C GLN A 100 -1.32 0.71 -6.80
N SER A 101 -0.16 0.07 -6.79
CA SER A 101 0.28 -0.85 -7.83
C SER A 101 -0.39 -2.23 -7.76
N CYS A 102 -0.76 -2.71 -6.58
CA CYS A 102 -1.28 -4.07 -6.42
C CYS A 102 -2.80 -4.18 -6.45
N LEU A 103 -3.55 -3.08 -6.29
CA LEU A 103 -4.96 -3.19 -5.88
C LEU A 103 -5.95 -2.39 -6.71
N LEU A 104 -5.50 -1.44 -7.54
CA LEU A 104 -6.45 -0.58 -8.24
C LEU A 104 -6.65 -0.94 -9.71
N ASP A 105 -5.67 -1.58 -10.34
CA ASP A 105 -5.70 -1.77 -11.79
C ASP A 105 -6.46 -3.05 -12.20
N ASP A 106 -6.49 -4.08 -11.35
CA ASP A 106 -7.10 -5.39 -11.66
C ASP A 106 -8.44 -5.67 -10.95
N LEU A 107 -8.93 -4.75 -10.10
CA LEU A 107 -10.17 -4.95 -9.33
C LEU A 107 -11.38 -4.32 -10.01
N THR A 108 -12.52 -4.99 -9.91
CA THR A 108 -13.82 -4.35 -10.18
C THR A 108 -14.02 -3.16 -9.25
N GLU A 109 -14.80 -2.18 -9.68
CA GLU A 109 -15.08 -0.97 -8.90
C GLU A 109 -15.60 -1.29 -7.49
N GLU A 110 -16.56 -2.20 -7.36
CA GLU A 110 -17.11 -2.64 -6.08
C GLU A 110 -16.04 -3.24 -5.15
N LYS A 111 -15.21 -4.17 -5.67
CA LYS A 111 -14.13 -4.79 -4.88
C LYS A 111 -13.08 -3.76 -4.47
N ARG A 112 -12.77 -2.82 -5.37
CA ARG A 112 -11.85 -1.71 -5.12
C ARG A 112 -12.37 -0.84 -3.99
N GLU A 113 -13.64 -0.47 -4.00
CA GLU A 113 -14.27 0.38 -2.97
C GLU A 113 -14.31 -0.32 -1.61
N ALA A 114 -14.80 -1.56 -1.55
CA ALA A 114 -14.83 -2.34 -0.31
C ALA A 114 -13.43 -2.47 0.31
N LEU A 115 -12.43 -2.65 -0.54
CA LEU A 115 -11.05 -2.78 -0.11
C LEU A 115 -10.47 -1.44 0.38
N LEU A 116 -10.68 -0.35 -0.35
CA LEU A 116 -10.28 1.00 0.07
C LEU A 116 -10.91 1.37 1.42
N TYR A 117 -12.17 0.99 1.64
CA TYR A 117 -12.89 1.19 2.90
C TYR A 117 -12.21 0.45 4.05
N ARG A 118 -11.96 -0.84 3.86
CA ARG A 118 -11.27 -1.70 4.84
C ARG A 118 -9.88 -1.18 5.18
N TYR A 119 -9.13 -0.68 4.20
CA TYR A 119 -7.84 -0.07 4.48
C TYR A 119 -7.96 1.23 5.25
N PHE A 120 -8.90 2.09 4.87
CA PHE A 120 -9.11 3.33 5.59
C PHE A 120 -9.44 3.04 7.06
N GLU A 121 -10.31 2.08 7.34
CA GLU A 121 -10.71 1.68 8.70
C GLU A 121 -9.50 1.21 9.54
N HIS A 122 -8.62 0.38 8.97
CA HIS A 122 -7.48 -0.17 9.71
C HIS A 122 -6.18 0.63 9.62
N ALA A 123 -6.09 1.65 8.75
CA ALA A 123 -4.86 2.41 8.58
C ALA A 123 -4.61 3.33 9.79
N TYR A 124 -3.49 3.16 10.47
CA TYR A 124 -3.04 4.11 11.49
C TYR A 124 -2.31 5.31 10.88
N TRP A 125 -1.77 5.15 9.67
CA TRP A 125 -0.89 6.10 9.01
C TRP A 125 -1.65 7.05 8.07
N THR A 126 -1.43 8.34 8.26
CA THR A 126 -2.07 9.43 7.51
C THR A 126 -1.84 9.35 5.98
N PRO A 127 -0.65 9.02 5.44
CA PRO A 127 -0.47 8.89 3.99
C PRO A 127 -1.42 7.89 3.32
N ILE A 128 -1.70 6.77 3.96
CA ILE A 128 -2.59 5.73 3.39
C ILE A 128 -4.04 6.15 3.50
N CYS A 129 -4.45 6.73 4.63
CA CYS A 129 -5.79 7.30 4.77
C CYS A 129 -6.04 8.34 3.66
N ARG A 130 -5.06 9.23 3.40
CA ARG A 130 -5.14 10.23 2.32
C ARG A 130 -5.26 9.59 0.95
N PHE A 131 -4.46 8.57 0.68
CA PHE A 131 -4.53 7.83 -0.58
C PHE A 131 -5.91 7.20 -0.77
N CYS A 132 -6.43 6.51 0.25
CA CYS A 132 -7.72 5.85 0.19
C CYS A 132 -8.84 6.86 -0.10
N LEU A 133 -8.89 7.96 0.67
CA LEU A 133 -9.87 9.02 0.44
C LEU A 133 -9.77 9.61 -0.98
N SER A 134 -8.56 9.81 -1.50
CA SER A 134 -8.37 10.36 -2.86
C SER A 134 -8.83 9.44 -3.99
N LYS A 135 -9.06 8.15 -3.70
CA LYS A 135 -9.47 7.14 -4.66
C LYS A 135 -10.95 6.76 -4.52
N MET A 136 -11.62 7.24 -3.48
CA MET A 136 -13.05 7.04 -3.27
C MET A 136 -13.87 8.13 -3.97
N ASN A 137 -15.08 7.78 -4.37
CA ASN A 137 -16.08 8.75 -4.82
C ASN A 137 -16.54 9.64 -3.63
N VAL A 138 -17.31 10.70 -3.94
CA VAL A 138 -17.74 11.69 -2.94
C VAL A 138 -18.63 11.05 -1.87
N ASP A 139 -19.56 10.19 -2.25
CA ASP A 139 -20.52 9.56 -1.33
C ASP A 139 -19.79 8.70 -0.27
N HIS A 140 -18.80 7.92 -0.70
CA HIS A 140 -17.95 7.13 0.19
C HIS A 140 -17.06 7.99 1.09
N GLN A 141 -16.53 9.10 0.58
CA GLN A 141 -15.79 10.05 1.41
C GLN A 141 -16.68 10.66 2.50
N GLU A 142 -17.94 10.97 2.17
CA GLU A 142 -18.92 11.49 3.13
C GLU A 142 -19.33 10.46 4.18
N ASP A 143 -19.55 9.20 3.81
CA ASP A 143 -19.80 8.11 4.77
C ASP A 143 -18.65 7.95 5.77
N LEU A 144 -17.40 7.94 5.27
CA LEU A 144 -16.22 7.87 6.12
C LEU A 144 -16.05 9.11 7.01
N LEU A 145 -16.42 10.29 6.51
CA LEU A 145 -16.41 11.52 7.30
C LEU A 145 -17.36 11.42 8.50
N LYS A 146 -18.56 10.87 8.27
CA LYS A 146 -19.58 10.68 9.31
C LYS A 146 -19.17 9.62 10.33
N ARG A 147 -18.55 8.52 9.89
CA ARG A 147 -18.17 7.40 10.78
C ARG A 147 -16.85 7.62 11.50
N PHE A 148 -15.88 8.27 10.85
CA PHE A 148 -14.52 8.45 11.38
C PHE A 148 -14.04 9.92 11.28
N PRO A 149 -14.79 10.89 11.81
CA PRO A 149 -14.54 12.32 11.61
C PRO A 149 -13.12 12.73 12.01
N LEU A 150 -12.67 12.32 13.20
CA LEU A 150 -11.32 12.63 13.70
C LEU A 150 -10.22 12.04 12.83
N LYS A 151 -10.43 10.82 12.31
CA LYS A 151 -9.45 10.15 11.44
C LYS A 151 -9.32 10.87 10.11
N VAL A 152 -10.45 11.25 9.52
CA VAL A 152 -10.48 12.04 8.28
C VAL A 152 -9.83 13.41 8.50
N LEU A 153 -10.15 14.13 9.59
CA LEU A 153 -9.52 15.42 9.92
C LEU A 153 -8.01 15.32 10.06
N ARG A 154 -7.51 14.29 10.75
CA ARG A 154 -6.06 14.03 10.89
C ARG A 154 -5.38 13.92 9.54
N THR A 155 -6.09 13.51 8.48
CA THR A 155 -5.51 13.46 7.13
C THR A 155 -5.20 14.83 6.52
N TYR A 156 -5.88 15.88 6.97
CA TYR A 156 -5.72 17.26 6.48
C TYR A 156 -4.73 18.09 7.30
N LEU A 157 -4.32 17.62 8.49
CA LEU A 157 -3.36 18.32 9.36
C LEU A 157 -1.93 18.39 8.78
N TYR A 158 -1.59 17.49 7.86
CA TYR A 158 -0.24 17.43 7.28
C TYR A 158 -0.11 18.31 6.04
N TRP A 159 1.04 19.00 5.94
CA TRP A 159 1.43 19.76 4.75
C TRP A 159 1.34 18.89 3.47
N PRO A 160 0.90 19.44 2.32
CA PRO A 160 0.50 20.83 2.06
C PRO A 160 -1.00 21.11 2.27
N ARG A 161 -1.75 20.20 2.89
CA ARG A 161 -3.21 20.27 2.93
C ARG A 161 -3.79 21.07 4.09
N GLN A 162 -2.96 21.67 4.93
CA GLN A 162 -3.41 22.53 6.04
C GLN A 162 -4.35 23.65 5.57
N ARG A 163 -4.16 24.20 4.37
CA ARG A 163 -5.09 25.19 3.79
C ARG A 163 -6.52 24.67 3.60
N PHE A 164 -6.70 23.36 3.46
CA PHE A 164 -8.00 22.71 3.34
C PHE A 164 -8.54 22.22 4.69
N PHE A 165 -7.74 22.33 5.75
CA PHE A 165 -8.12 21.85 7.08
C PHE A 165 -9.38 22.55 7.57
N LEU A 166 -9.46 23.88 7.48
CA LEU A 166 -10.64 24.63 7.93
C LEU A 166 -11.92 24.21 7.18
N ASN A 167 -11.82 23.96 5.87
CA ASN A 167 -12.95 23.46 5.10
C ASN A 167 -13.39 22.06 5.57
N ALA A 168 -12.44 21.18 5.89
CA ALA A 168 -12.74 19.86 6.43
C ALA A 168 -13.34 19.96 7.84
N VAL A 169 -12.81 20.83 8.71
CA VAL A 169 -13.34 21.09 10.05
C VAL A 169 -14.78 21.57 9.98
N ASN A 170 -15.10 22.54 9.12
CA ASN A 170 -16.46 23.03 8.96
C ASN A 170 -17.45 21.93 8.54
N LYS A 171 -17.02 21.02 7.65
CA LYS A 171 -17.85 19.85 7.28
C LYS A 171 -18.01 18.88 8.44
N VAL A 172 -16.95 18.62 9.19
CA VAL A 172 -16.96 17.67 10.32
C VAL A 172 -17.73 18.21 11.51
N TRP A 173 -17.72 19.52 11.74
CA TRP A 173 -18.44 20.16 12.83
C TRP A 173 -19.92 19.80 12.82
N ASN A 174 -20.51 19.74 11.63
CA ASN A 174 -21.91 19.33 11.44
C ASN A 174 -22.16 17.82 11.64
N CYS A 175 -21.10 17.01 11.68
CA CYS A 175 -21.18 15.56 11.86
C CYS A 175 -20.84 15.11 13.29
N LEU A 176 -20.29 15.99 14.13
CA LEU A 176 -19.98 15.66 15.52
C LEU A 176 -21.26 15.80 16.37
N PRO A 177 -21.74 14.70 16.97
CA PRO A 177 -22.89 14.80 17.87
C PRO A 177 -22.48 15.59 19.13
N GLY A 178 -23.34 16.47 19.62
CA GLY A 178 -23.03 17.39 20.74
C GLY A 178 -22.53 16.69 22.02
N ARG A 179 -22.79 15.38 22.15
CA ARG A 179 -22.33 14.51 23.24
C ARG A 179 -20.83 14.20 23.25
N ASP A 180 -20.10 14.45 22.17
CA ASP A 180 -18.65 14.17 22.10
C ASP A 180 -17.80 15.33 22.64
N PHE A 181 -18.43 16.41 23.13
CA PHE A 181 -17.74 17.61 23.64
C PHE A 181 -17.76 17.76 25.17
N TYR A 182 -18.25 16.75 25.90
CA TYR A 182 -18.18 16.76 27.36
C TYR A 182 -16.77 16.34 27.81
N PHE A 183 -15.99 17.34 28.23
CA PHE A 183 -14.76 17.19 29.03
C PHE A 183 -15.09 17.31 30.52
#